data_AF-A0A7Y2VCL6-F1
#
_entry.id   AF-A0A7Y2VCL6-F1
#
_cell.length_a   1.000
_cell.length_b   1.000
_cell.length_c   1.000
_cell.angle_alpha   90.00
_cell.angle_beta   90.00
_cell.angle_gamma   90.00
#
_symmetry.space_group_name_H-M   'P 1'
#
loop_
_entity.id
_entity.type
_entity.pdbx_description
1 polymer ?
#
loop_
_entity_poly.entity_id
_entity_poly.type
_entity_poly.pdbx_seq_one_letter_code
_entity_poly.pdbx_strand_id
1 'polypeptide(L)'
;MKYNLKRKKRVQNIVAISIISFSLLSVSCKESPEASKNTESELIVKINAVQEQVMAQGNISEEEERALLSLCSIVSKDDGLANYSPDNRMILKDADIAPVYEGCEQLSIEETKTCFNDKVSTFIKREFDLSVSKDLGLSEPKQVEAFFIINENGNVTGLKVRDSEVIVQAEILRVLRKIPVMKPAIHNGKPVSVLCSILVTYGNDIDVDVVYIPERPDD
;
A
#
# COMPACT_ATOMS: atom_id res chain seq x y z
N MET A 1 67.98 -12.66 -56.41
CA MET A 1 69.37 -12.30 -56.02
C MET A 1 69.25 -11.33 -54.83
N LYS A 2 69.50 -11.79 -53.59
CA LYS A 2 70.67 -11.37 -52.77
C LYS A 2 70.66 -9.84 -52.52
N TYR A 3 70.56 -9.25 -51.33
CA TYR A 3 70.97 -9.63 -49.97
C TYR A 3 70.29 -8.73 -48.92
N ASN A 4 70.26 -9.28 -47.71
CA ASN A 4 70.10 -8.62 -46.40
C ASN A 4 71.03 -7.40 -46.16
N LEU A 5 70.66 -6.52 -45.20
CA LEU A 5 71.20 -6.47 -43.81
C LEU A 5 71.45 -5.03 -43.26
N LYS A 6 71.03 -4.85 -41.99
CA LYS A 6 71.68 -4.09 -40.88
C LYS A 6 71.48 -2.55 -40.77
N ARG A 7 70.84 -2.09 -39.66
CA ARG A 7 71.40 -1.57 -38.36
C ARG A 7 71.63 -0.04 -38.41
N LYS A 8 71.52 0.80 -37.37
CA LYS A 8 71.37 0.67 -35.91
C LYS A 8 71.09 2.08 -35.34
N LYS A 9 70.29 2.15 -34.27
CA LYS A 9 70.33 3.01 -33.05
C LYS A 9 70.64 4.53 -33.12
N ARG A 10 69.66 5.27 -32.60
CA ARG A 10 69.66 6.14 -31.39
C ARG A 10 70.87 7.06 -31.16
N VAL A 11 70.60 8.37 -31.13
CA VAL A 11 71.26 9.32 -30.22
C VAL A 11 70.18 10.18 -29.54
N GLN A 12 70.40 10.38 -28.25
CA GLN A 12 69.53 11.00 -27.25
C GLN A 12 69.63 12.53 -27.21
N ASN A 13 68.54 13.12 -26.71
CA ASN A 13 68.41 14.35 -25.90
C ASN A 13 68.85 15.69 -26.52
N ILE A 14 67.94 16.66 -26.52
CA ILE A 14 68.02 17.87 -25.66
C ILE A 14 66.66 18.58 -25.70
N VAL A 15 66.13 18.86 -24.52
CA VAL A 15 64.91 19.64 -24.27
C VAL A 15 65.22 21.11 -24.51
N ALA A 16 64.42 21.79 -25.33
CA ALA A 16 64.35 23.25 -25.38
C ALA A 16 62.89 23.68 -25.42
N ILE A 17 62.52 24.47 -24.42
CA ILE A 17 61.22 25.03 -24.09
C ILE A 17 60.90 26.18 -25.06
N SER A 18 59.68 26.25 -25.60
CA SER A 18 58.91 27.51 -25.72
C SER A 18 57.53 27.30 -26.35
N ILE A 19 56.53 27.26 -25.48
CA ILE A 19 55.26 28.01 -25.53
C ILE A 19 54.84 28.50 -26.93
N ILE A 20 53.91 27.77 -27.56
CA ILE A 20 52.91 28.38 -28.45
C ILE A 20 51.54 27.82 -28.04
N SER A 21 50.82 28.68 -27.33
CA SER A 21 49.36 28.69 -27.21
C SER A 21 48.72 28.64 -28.60
N PHE A 22 47.85 27.66 -28.86
CA PHE A 22 46.57 27.84 -29.57
C PHE A 22 45.93 26.47 -29.82
N SER A 23 44.95 26.14 -28.99
CA SER A 23 43.66 25.53 -29.34
C SER A 23 43.12 24.82 -28.10
N LEU A 24 42.31 25.52 -27.31
CA LEU A 24 41.29 24.83 -26.53
C LEU A 24 40.42 24.08 -27.54
N LEU A 25 40.67 22.78 -27.69
CA LEU A 25 39.59 21.88 -28.07
C LEU A 25 38.67 21.86 -26.86
N SER A 26 37.57 22.61 -26.95
CA SER A 26 36.39 22.30 -26.17
C SER A 26 36.04 20.85 -26.49
N VAL A 27 36.47 19.94 -25.62
CA VAL A 27 35.79 18.67 -25.43
C VAL A 27 34.40 19.06 -24.93
N SER A 28 33.53 19.38 -25.88
CA SER A 28 32.10 19.35 -25.65
C SER A 28 31.77 17.88 -25.45
N CYS A 29 31.87 17.43 -24.21
CA CYS A 29 31.01 16.36 -23.75
C CYS A 29 29.58 16.86 -23.99
N LYS A 30 29.02 16.56 -25.17
CA LYS A 30 27.59 16.36 -25.24
C LYS A 30 27.35 15.13 -24.38
N GLU A 31 26.98 15.37 -23.13
CA GLU A 31 26.14 14.43 -22.40
C GLU A 31 25.08 13.95 -23.39
N SER A 32 25.12 12.66 -23.67
CA SER A 32 24.03 11.97 -24.31
C SER A 32 22.76 12.37 -23.55
N PRO A 33 21.67 12.77 -24.23
CA PRO A 33 20.41 12.98 -23.54
C PRO A 33 20.11 11.68 -22.81
N GLU A 34 19.95 11.77 -21.50
CA GLU A 34 19.46 10.67 -20.68
C GLU A 34 18.24 10.13 -21.39
N ALA A 35 18.41 8.94 -21.97
CA ALA A 35 17.30 8.14 -22.41
C ALA A 35 16.48 7.90 -21.15
N SER A 36 15.40 8.67 -21.02
CA SER A 36 14.31 8.40 -20.11
C SER A 36 13.92 6.94 -20.33
N LYS A 37 14.48 6.05 -19.50
CA LYS A 37 13.95 4.71 -19.36
C LYS A 37 12.60 4.95 -18.70
N ASN A 38 11.54 4.85 -19.50
CA ASN A 38 10.25 4.45 -19.00
C ASN A 38 10.44 3.08 -18.36
N THR A 39 10.88 3.05 -17.10
CA THR A 39 10.76 1.87 -16.25
C THR A 39 9.26 1.67 -16.11
N GLU A 40 8.72 0.67 -16.81
CA GLU A 40 7.38 0.18 -16.55
C GLU A 40 7.22 -0.02 -15.05
N SER A 41 6.11 0.46 -14.49
CA SER A 41 5.82 0.28 -13.07
C SER A 41 5.98 -1.20 -12.72
N GLU A 42 6.71 -1.50 -11.64
CA GLU A 42 6.90 -2.88 -11.18
C GLU A 42 5.55 -3.61 -10.99
N LEU A 43 4.52 -2.86 -10.58
CA LEU A 43 3.16 -3.35 -10.46
C LEU A 43 2.55 -3.71 -11.83
N ILE A 44 2.80 -2.92 -12.88
CA ILE A 44 2.34 -3.21 -14.24
C ILE A 44 2.95 -4.52 -14.74
N VAL A 45 4.24 -4.77 -14.47
CA VAL A 45 4.90 -6.03 -14.86
C VAL A 45 4.22 -7.24 -14.20
N LYS A 46 3.89 -7.14 -12.90
CA LYS A 46 3.17 -8.19 -12.17
C LYS A 46 1.75 -8.41 -12.68
N ILE A 47 1.02 -7.33 -13.01
CA ILE A 47 -0.33 -7.41 -13.59
C ILE A 47 -0.30 -8.11 -14.95
N ASN A 48 0.66 -7.74 -15.82
CA ASN A 48 0.82 -8.36 -17.13
C ASN A 48 1.13 -9.86 -17.02
N ALA A 49 1.99 -10.26 -16.07
CA ALA A 49 2.30 -11.66 -15.84
C ALA A 49 1.07 -12.48 -15.45
N VAL A 50 0.19 -11.94 -14.58
CA VAL A 50 -1.08 -12.59 -14.24
C VAL A 50 -1.99 -12.70 -15.48
N GLN A 51 -2.09 -11.64 -16.28
CA GLN A 51 -2.88 -11.65 -17.51
C GLN A 51 -2.39 -12.71 -18.51
N GLU A 52 -1.08 -12.80 -18.73
CA GLU A 52 -0.48 -13.81 -19.62
C GLU A 52 -0.75 -15.24 -19.14
N GLN A 53 -0.67 -15.49 -17.83
CA GLN A 53 -0.97 -16.80 -17.25
C GLN A 53 -2.43 -17.19 -17.47
N VAL A 54 -3.38 -16.28 -17.22
CA VAL A 54 -4.81 -16.51 -17.45
C VAL A 54 -5.10 -16.83 -18.92
N MET A 55 -4.45 -16.11 -19.84
CA MET A 55 -4.58 -16.36 -21.29
C MET A 55 -4.03 -17.74 -21.69
N ALA A 56 -2.91 -18.16 -21.09
CA ALA A 56 -2.29 -19.45 -21.37
C ALA A 56 -3.12 -20.64 -20.84
N GLN A 57 -3.74 -20.48 -19.67
CA GLN A 57 -4.58 -21.51 -19.04
C GLN A 57 -5.92 -21.70 -19.76
N GLY A 58 -6.53 -20.62 -20.25
CA GLY A 58 -7.77 -20.66 -21.06
C GLY A 58 -9.04 -21.04 -20.28
N ASN A 59 -8.93 -21.34 -18.99
CA ASN A 59 -10.04 -21.44 -18.03
C ASN A 59 -9.61 -20.81 -16.69
N ILE A 60 -10.58 -20.43 -15.87
CA ILE A 60 -10.36 -19.83 -14.55
C ILE A 60 -11.18 -20.67 -13.55
N SER A 61 -10.53 -21.13 -12.48
CA SER A 61 -11.21 -21.83 -11.39
C SER A 61 -12.03 -20.87 -10.52
N GLU A 62 -12.99 -21.40 -9.77
CA GLU A 62 -13.82 -20.58 -8.87
C GLU A 62 -12.97 -19.83 -7.82
N GLU A 63 -11.86 -20.43 -7.38
CA GLU A 63 -10.93 -19.83 -6.43
C GLU A 63 -10.15 -18.66 -7.06
N GLU A 64 -9.64 -18.83 -8.28
CA GLU A 64 -8.95 -17.79 -9.03
C GLU A 64 -9.88 -16.63 -9.39
N GLU A 65 -11.13 -16.93 -9.77
CA GLU A 65 -12.15 -15.92 -10.01
C GLU A 65 -12.43 -15.10 -8.73
N ARG A 66 -12.54 -15.76 -7.58
CA ARG A 66 -12.74 -15.09 -6.29
C ARG A 66 -11.53 -14.21 -5.92
N ALA A 67 -10.31 -14.63 -6.23
CA ALA A 67 -9.11 -13.83 -6.02
C ALA A 67 -9.08 -12.57 -6.89
N LEU A 68 -9.41 -12.70 -8.18
CA LEU A 68 -9.52 -11.56 -9.10
C LEU A 68 -10.65 -10.60 -8.67
N LEU A 69 -11.80 -11.12 -8.24
CA LEU A 69 -12.89 -10.31 -7.72
C LEU A 69 -12.50 -9.54 -6.43
N SER A 70 -11.68 -10.15 -5.57
CA SER A 70 -11.13 -9.46 -4.40
C SER A 70 -10.26 -8.26 -4.83
N LEU A 71 -9.37 -8.45 -5.82
CA LEU A 71 -8.57 -7.34 -6.37
C LEU A 71 -9.45 -6.25 -6.97
N CYS A 72 -10.46 -6.63 -7.78
CA CYS A 72 -11.46 -5.70 -8.31
C CYS A 72 -12.21 -4.94 -7.21
N SER A 73 -12.46 -5.55 -6.05
CA SER A 73 -13.11 -4.87 -4.93
C SER A 73 -12.25 -3.77 -4.30
N ILE A 74 -10.92 -3.83 -4.48
CA ILE A 74 -9.96 -2.83 -3.99
C ILE A 74 -9.81 -1.68 -5.00
N VAL A 75 -9.81 -2.00 -6.31
CA VAL A 75 -9.48 -1.03 -7.37
C VAL A 75 -10.70 -0.45 -8.11
N SER A 76 -11.84 -1.14 -8.10
CA SER A 76 -13.00 -0.81 -8.96
C SER A 76 -14.25 -0.37 -8.19
N LYS A 77 -14.28 -0.48 -6.86
CA LYS A 77 -15.42 0.01 -6.06
C LYS A 77 -15.14 1.44 -5.59
N ASP A 78 -16.18 2.27 -5.62
CA ASP A 78 -16.15 3.65 -5.12
C ASP A 78 -15.73 3.72 -3.64
N ASP A 79 -15.96 2.63 -2.88
CA ASP A 79 -15.60 2.47 -1.47
C ASP A 79 -14.16 1.97 -1.20
N GLY A 80 -13.36 1.74 -2.24
CA GLY A 80 -11.97 1.30 -2.12
C GLY A 80 -11.00 2.44 -1.74
N LEU A 81 -9.91 2.09 -1.05
CA LEU A 81 -8.87 3.05 -0.62
C LEU A 81 -8.12 3.72 -1.78
N ALA A 82 -8.27 3.22 -3.03
CA ALA A 82 -7.71 3.84 -4.23
C ALA A 82 -8.24 5.27 -4.50
N ASN A 83 -9.42 5.60 -3.97
CA ASN A 83 -10.05 6.91 -4.17
C ASN A 83 -9.70 7.95 -3.08
N TYR A 84 -8.94 7.59 -2.06
CA TYR A 84 -8.66 8.47 -0.93
C TYR A 84 -7.16 8.78 -0.83
N SER A 85 -6.76 10.01 -1.16
CA SER A 85 -5.39 10.51 -0.92
C SER A 85 -5.12 10.61 0.59
N PRO A 86 -3.94 10.20 1.10
CA PRO A 86 -3.52 10.43 2.48
C PRO A 86 -3.67 11.90 2.91
N ASP A 87 -3.52 12.83 1.98
CA ASP A 87 -3.59 14.28 2.25
C ASP A 87 -4.99 14.76 2.65
N ASN A 88 -6.03 13.97 2.39
CA ASN A 88 -7.43 14.33 2.63
C ASN A 88 -8.03 13.66 3.87
N ARG A 89 -7.22 13.03 4.71
CA ARG A 89 -7.70 12.34 5.92
C ARG A 89 -6.73 12.49 7.08
N MET A 90 -7.27 12.47 8.27
CA MET A 90 -6.53 12.47 9.53
C MET A 90 -6.38 11.05 10.06
N ILE A 91 -5.34 10.74 10.82
CA ILE A 91 -5.27 9.48 11.56
C ILE A 91 -6.17 9.59 12.79
N LEU A 92 -6.99 8.58 13.09
CA LEU A 92 -7.92 8.60 14.23
C LEU A 92 -7.26 9.01 15.56
N LYS A 93 -6.00 8.61 15.77
CA LYS A 93 -5.21 8.96 16.95
C LYS A 93 -5.06 10.47 17.16
N ASP A 94 -5.07 11.24 16.09
CA ASP A 94 -4.79 12.69 16.08
C ASP A 94 -6.08 13.55 16.10
N ALA A 95 -7.25 12.92 16.04
CA ALA A 95 -8.53 13.62 16.16
C ALA A 95 -8.80 14.04 17.61
N ASP A 96 -9.39 15.23 17.80
CA ASP A 96 -9.71 15.75 19.13
C ASP A 96 -10.84 14.94 19.79
N ILE A 97 -11.82 14.51 18.98
CA ILE A 97 -12.92 13.64 19.40
C ILE A 97 -13.08 12.54 18.36
N ALA A 98 -13.07 11.28 18.83
CA ALA A 98 -13.33 10.11 18.00
C ALA A 98 -14.75 10.13 17.41
N PRO A 99 -15.03 9.37 16.34
CA PRO A 99 -16.38 9.17 15.85
C PRO A 99 -17.31 8.67 16.97
N VAL A 100 -18.52 9.23 17.05
CA VAL A 100 -19.48 8.85 18.10
C VAL A 100 -20.41 7.79 17.53
N TYR A 101 -20.15 6.54 17.90
CA TYR A 101 -21.01 5.40 17.60
C TYR A 101 -22.35 5.52 18.35
N GLU A 102 -23.40 4.90 17.82
CA GLU A 102 -24.70 4.85 18.48
C GLU A 102 -24.59 4.23 19.89
N GLY A 103 -25.07 4.96 20.90
CA GLY A 103 -24.99 4.58 22.31
C GLY A 103 -23.71 5.05 23.03
N CYS A 104 -22.86 5.85 22.37
CA CYS A 104 -21.69 6.50 22.97
C CYS A 104 -21.89 8.01 23.19
N GLU A 105 -23.13 8.50 23.20
CA GLU A 105 -23.42 9.93 23.34
C GLU A 105 -23.15 10.45 24.76
N GLN A 106 -22.77 11.73 24.85
CA GLN A 106 -22.60 12.46 26.13
C GLN A 106 -21.50 11.92 27.05
N LEU A 107 -20.57 11.14 26.51
CA LEU A 107 -19.38 10.67 27.22
C LEU A 107 -18.27 11.75 27.18
N SER A 108 -17.29 11.64 28.09
CA SER A 108 -16.05 12.42 27.95
C SER A 108 -15.28 12.00 26.69
N ILE A 109 -14.27 12.78 26.29
CA ILE A 109 -13.47 12.49 25.08
C ILE A 109 -12.84 11.09 25.14
N GLU A 110 -12.21 10.74 26.28
CA GLU A 110 -11.56 9.44 26.47
C GLU A 110 -12.57 8.28 26.53
N GLU A 111 -13.70 8.49 27.19
CA GLU A 111 -14.79 7.50 27.24
C GLU A 111 -15.45 7.31 25.87
N THR A 112 -15.58 8.38 25.08
CA THR A 112 -16.10 8.31 23.70
C THR A 112 -15.19 7.46 22.83
N LYS A 113 -13.87 7.65 22.92
CA LYS A 113 -12.88 6.86 22.18
C LYS A 113 -12.92 5.39 22.59
N THR A 114 -12.99 5.12 23.90
CA THR A 114 -13.09 3.75 24.42
C THR A 114 -14.38 3.09 23.94
N CYS A 115 -15.52 3.78 24.08
CA CYS A 115 -16.81 3.29 23.63
C CYS A 115 -16.83 3.03 22.12
N PHE A 116 -16.26 3.92 21.30
CA PHE A 116 -16.10 3.71 19.86
C PHE A 116 -15.32 2.43 19.56
N ASN A 117 -14.16 2.24 20.20
CA ASN A 117 -13.33 1.05 20.02
C ASN A 117 -14.10 -0.23 20.36
N ASP A 118 -14.79 -0.24 21.51
CA ASP A 118 -15.56 -1.38 21.99
C ASP A 118 -16.73 -1.72 21.06
N LYS A 119 -17.47 -0.70 20.60
CA LYS A 119 -18.62 -0.88 19.69
C LYS A 119 -18.18 -1.41 18.34
N VAL A 120 -17.10 -0.88 17.77
CA VAL A 120 -16.55 -1.34 16.48
C VAL A 120 -16.05 -2.78 16.61
N SER A 121 -15.23 -3.08 17.63
CA SER A 121 -14.73 -4.45 17.89
C SER A 121 -15.89 -5.44 18.06
N THR A 122 -16.87 -5.10 18.90
CA THR A 122 -18.06 -5.93 19.15
C THR A 122 -18.88 -6.15 17.89
N PHE A 123 -19.09 -5.10 17.08
CA PHE A 123 -19.82 -5.20 15.83
C PHE A 123 -19.13 -6.17 14.87
N ILE A 124 -17.82 -6.01 14.67
CA ILE A 124 -17.05 -6.86 13.76
C ILE A 124 -17.09 -8.31 14.21
N LYS A 125 -16.82 -8.56 15.50
CA LYS A 125 -16.90 -9.91 16.11
C LYS A 125 -18.25 -10.58 15.89
N ARG A 126 -19.35 -9.82 15.97
CA ARG A 126 -20.71 -10.34 15.78
C ARG A 126 -21.03 -10.63 14.32
N GLU A 127 -20.60 -9.78 13.40
CA GLU A 127 -20.95 -9.88 11.98
C GLU A 127 -20.03 -10.80 11.18
N PHE A 128 -18.86 -11.14 11.73
CA PHE A 128 -17.87 -12.00 11.07
C PHE A 128 -18.32 -13.46 11.03
N ASP A 129 -18.30 -14.05 9.84
CA ASP A 129 -18.58 -15.46 9.62
C ASP A 129 -17.36 -16.31 9.96
N LEU A 130 -17.36 -16.90 11.16
CA LEU A 130 -16.27 -17.77 11.63
C LEU A 130 -16.07 -19.04 10.79
N SER A 131 -16.99 -19.42 9.88
CA SER A 131 -16.72 -20.57 9.01
C SER A 131 -15.53 -20.31 8.09
N VAL A 132 -15.35 -19.07 7.61
CA VAL A 132 -14.28 -18.72 6.66
C VAL A 132 -12.89 -18.90 7.26
N SER A 133 -12.74 -18.76 8.58
CA SER A 133 -11.47 -19.00 9.27
C SER A 133 -11.27 -20.48 9.61
N LYS A 134 -12.33 -21.19 9.97
CA LYS A 134 -12.28 -22.62 10.34
C LYS A 134 -11.96 -23.50 9.14
N ASP A 135 -12.47 -23.15 7.96
CA ASP A 135 -12.23 -23.88 6.72
C ASP A 135 -10.75 -23.85 6.29
N LEU A 136 -9.97 -22.89 6.81
CA LEU A 136 -8.52 -22.81 6.58
C LEU A 136 -7.70 -23.82 7.38
N GLY A 137 -8.28 -24.49 8.40
CA GLY A 137 -7.58 -25.51 9.18
C GLY A 137 -6.32 -24.99 9.90
N LEU A 138 -6.34 -23.73 10.36
CA LEU A 138 -5.17 -23.07 10.95
C LEU A 138 -4.74 -23.75 12.25
N SER A 139 -3.44 -24.05 12.36
CA SER A 139 -2.84 -24.60 13.60
C SER A 139 -2.66 -23.54 14.69
N GLU A 140 -2.49 -22.27 14.28
CA GLU A 140 -2.32 -21.11 15.16
C GLU A 140 -3.13 -19.93 14.62
N PRO A 141 -3.62 -19.02 15.49
CA PRO A 141 -4.29 -17.80 15.05
C PRO A 141 -3.37 -16.96 14.17
N LYS A 142 -3.96 -16.33 13.15
CA LYS A 142 -3.28 -15.39 12.25
C LYS A 142 -3.77 -13.97 12.51
N GLN A 143 -2.95 -13.01 12.12
CA GLN A 143 -3.26 -11.60 12.23
C GLN A 143 -3.38 -10.98 10.85
N VAL A 144 -4.29 -10.03 10.72
CA VAL A 144 -4.51 -9.24 9.51
C VAL A 144 -4.80 -7.79 9.90
N GLU A 145 -4.20 -6.87 9.16
CA GLU A 145 -4.45 -5.44 9.34
C GLU A 145 -5.57 -4.99 8.41
N ALA A 146 -6.55 -4.26 8.95
CA ALA A 146 -7.59 -3.64 8.14
C ALA A 146 -7.69 -2.15 8.42
N PHE A 147 -8.06 -1.41 7.38
CA PHE A 147 -8.13 0.03 7.36
C PHE A 147 -9.47 0.44 6.75
N PHE A 148 -10.07 1.49 7.32
CA PHE A 148 -11.27 2.11 6.79
C PHE A 148 -11.29 3.58 7.18
N ILE A 149 -11.99 4.38 6.40
CA ILE A 149 -12.17 5.81 6.65
C ILE A 149 -13.60 6.03 7.14
N ILE A 150 -13.76 6.79 8.22
CA ILE A 150 -15.04 7.39 8.57
C ILE A 150 -15.00 8.83 8.06
N ASN A 151 -15.81 9.13 7.06
CA ASN A 151 -15.79 10.45 6.42
C ASN A 151 -16.52 11.52 7.25
N GLU A 152 -16.49 12.77 6.79
CA GLU A 152 -17.14 13.93 7.45
C GLU A 152 -18.67 13.78 7.61
N ASN A 153 -19.28 12.85 6.88
CA ASN A 153 -20.71 12.52 6.99
C ASN A 153 -20.95 11.27 7.86
N GLY A 154 -19.90 10.69 8.44
CA GLY A 154 -19.99 9.50 9.28
C GLY A 154 -20.10 8.18 8.54
N ASN A 155 -19.94 8.17 7.21
CA ASN A 155 -20.01 6.95 6.40
C ASN A 155 -18.65 6.26 6.38
N VAL A 156 -18.69 4.93 6.42
CA VAL A 156 -17.51 4.08 6.22
C VAL A 156 -17.18 3.99 4.73
N THR A 157 -15.94 4.29 4.40
CA THR A 157 -15.38 4.27 3.04
C THR A 157 -13.90 3.91 3.09
N GLY A 158 -13.18 3.98 1.97
CA GLY A 158 -11.73 3.78 1.92
C GLY A 158 -11.30 2.47 2.56
N LEU A 159 -11.93 1.37 2.18
CA LEU A 159 -11.69 0.06 2.77
C LEU A 159 -10.40 -0.56 2.21
N LYS A 160 -9.57 -1.14 3.08
CA LYS A 160 -8.39 -1.93 2.72
C LYS A 160 -8.12 -2.99 3.78
N VAL A 161 -7.65 -4.14 3.34
CA VAL A 161 -7.16 -5.21 4.20
C VAL A 161 -5.79 -5.61 3.65
N ARG A 162 -4.82 -5.83 4.54
CA ARG A 162 -3.45 -6.23 4.20
C ARG A 162 -3.15 -7.59 4.82
N ASP A 163 -2.38 -8.39 4.10
CA ASP A 163 -1.75 -9.59 4.67
C ASP A 163 -2.77 -10.66 5.12
N SER A 164 -3.82 -10.91 4.32
CA SER A 164 -4.77 -12.02 4.53
C SER A 164 -5.00 -12.86 3.30
N GLU A 165 -5.42 -14.10 3.52
CA GLU A 165 -6.06 -14.95 2.52
C GLU A 165 -7.28 -14.25 1.92
N VAL A 166 -7.50 -14.47 0.62
CA VAL A 166 -8.58 -13.85 -0.16
C VAL A 166 -9.95 -13.98 0.50
N ILE A 167 -10.26 -15.14 1.06
CA ILE A 167 -11.57 -15.41 1.68
C ILE A 167 -11.76 -14.60 2.96
N VAL A 168 -10.72 -14.48 3.79
CA VAL A 168 -10.73 -13.67 5.01
C VAL A 168 -10.80 -12.20 4.66
N GLN A 169 -10.04 -11.78 3.64
CA GLN A 169 -10.05 -10.42 3.12
C GLN A 169 -11.47 -10.01 2.67
N ALA A 170 -12.12 -10.85 1.87
CA ALA A 170 -13.46 -10.60 1.37
C ALA A 170 -14.48 -10.51 2.53
N GLU A 171 -14.34 -11.37 3.52
CA GLU A 171 -15.21 -11.37 4.70
C GLU A 171 -15.03 -10.11 5.56
N ILE A 172 -13.80 -9.70 5.85
CA ILE A 172 -13.53 -8.46 6.58
C ILE A 172 -14.12 -7.27 5.83
N LEU A 173 -13.89 -7.18 4.51
CA LEU A 173 -14.45 -6.11 3.68
C LEU A 173 -16.00 -6.15 3.67
N ARG A 174 -16.62 -7.34 3.70
CA ARG A 174 -18.08 -7.49 3.81
C ARG A 174 -18.59 -6.95 5.14
N VAL A 175 -17.90 -7.26 6.24
CA VAL A 175 -18.27 -6.82 7.60
C VAL A 175 -18.10 -5.30 7.74
N LEU A 176 -16.97 -4.74 7.30
CA LEU A 176 -16.71 -3.31 7.37
C LEU A 176 -17.77 -2.48 6.61
N ARG A 177 -18.25 -2.97 5.46
CA ARG A 177 -19.33 -2.34 4.69
C ARG A 177 -20.68 -2.29 5.41
N LYS A 178 -20.88 -3.14 6.43
CA LYS A 178 -22.11 -3.16 7.22
C LYS A 178 -22.07 -2.24 8.44
N ILE A 179 -20.91 -1.67 8.76
CA ILE A 179 -20.79 -0.75 9.90
C ILE A 179 -21.79 0.40 9.70
N PRO A 180 -22.66 0.69 10.69
CA PRO A 180 -23.65 1.74 10.58
C PRO A 180 -22.99 3.12 10.50
N VAL A 181 -23.71 4.06 9.87
CA VAL A 181 -23.34 5.48 9.86
C VAL A 181 -23.35 6.01 11.29
N MET A 182 -22.39 6.86 11.63
CA MET A 182 -22.20 7.41 12.97
C MET A 182 -21.89 8.91 12.95
N LYS A 183 -21.68 9.58 14.09
CA LYS A 183 -21.21 10.98 14.04
C LYS A 183 -19.73 11.00 13.66
N PRO A 184 -19.30 11.91 12.76
CA PRO A 184 -17.92 12.00 12.33
C PRO A 184 -16.98 12.38 13.49
N ALA A 185 -15.70 12.12 13.32
CA ALA A 185 -14.68 12.65 14.21
C ALA A 185 -14.64 14.18 14.15
N ILE A 186 -14.23 14.81 15.24
CA ILE A 186 -14.08 16.27 15.32
C ILE A 186 -12.61 16.61 15.52
N HIS A 187 -12.13 17.60 14.76
CA HIS A 187 -10.84 18.23 14.99
C HIS A 187 -10.95 19.74 14.75
N ASN A 188 -10.40 20.54 15.66
CA ASN A 188 -10.53 22.00 15.67
C ASN A 188 -12.01 22.48 15.55
N GLY A 189 -12.92 21.74 16.18
CA GLY A 189 -14.36 22.04 16.18
C GLY A 189 -15.09 21.77 14.86
N LYS A 190 -14.46 21.09 13.89
CA LYS A 190 -15.06 20.73 12.60
C LYS A 190 -15.11 19.21 12.40
N PRO A 191 -16.13 18.68 11.69
CA PRO A 191 -16.10 17.29 11.26
C PRO A 191 -14.93 17.06 10.31
N VAL A 192 -14.21 15.95 10.49
CA VAL A 192 -13.07 15.56 9.67
C VAL A 192 -13.17 14.09 9.27
N SER A 193 -12.63 13.76 8.10
CA SER A 193 -12.45 12.36 7.71
C SER A 193 -11.27 11.75 8.45
N VAL A 194 -11.48 10.59 9.09
CA VAL A 194 -10.44 9.88 9.85
C VAL A 194 -10.18 8.49 9.30
N LEU A 195 -8.90 8.13 9.17
CA LEU A 195 -8.43 6.77 8.99
C LEU A 195 -8.47 6.03 10.32
N CYS A 196 -9.25 4.96 10.33
CA CYS A 196 -9.23 3.95 11.38
C CYS A 196 -8.42 2.75 10.90
N SER A 197 -7.67 2.16 11.82
CA SER A 197 -6.96 0.91 11.63
C SER A 197 -7.38 -0.07 12.72
N ILE A 198 -7.49 -1.34 12.34
CA ILE A 198 -7.80 -2.44 13.25
C ILE A 198 -6.84 -3.59 13.00
N LEU A 199 -6.45 -4.25 14.08
CA LEU A 199 -5.79 -5.54 14.04
C LEU A 199 -6.83 -6.61 14.30
N VAL A 200 -7.00 -7.52 13.35
CA VAL A 200 -7.92 -8.65 13.47
C VAL A 200 -7.08 -9.91 13.67
N THR A 201 -7.27 -10.58 14.80
CA THR A 201 -6.70 -11.90 15.05
C THR A 201 -7.79 -12.94 14.81
N TYR A 202 -7.55 -13.91 13.92
CA TYR A 202 -8.54 -14.93 13.56
C TYR A 202 -7.95 -16.35 13.61
N GLY A 203 -8.76 -17.28 14.07
CA GLY A 203 -8.46 -18.71 14.14
C GLY A 203 -9.75 -19.48 14.45
N ASN A 204 -9.81 -20.09 15.63
CA ASN A 204 -11.03 -20.73 16.14
C ASN A 204 -12.09 -19.72 16.60
N ASP A 205 -11.63 -18.53 16.99
CA ASP A 205 -12.36 -17.34 17.38
C ASP A 205 -11.82 -16.13 16.61
N ILE A 206 -12.42 -14.97 16.85
CA ILE A 206 -11.99 -13.69 16.30
C ILE A 206 -11.84 -12.66 17.41
N ASP A 207 -10.68 -12.00 17.41
CA ASP A 207 -10.40 -10.84 18.25
C ASP A 207 -10.10 -9.62 17.38
N VAL A 208 -10.50 -8.45 17.85
CA VAL A 208 -10.45 -7.21 17.08
C VAL A 208 -10.03 -6.08 17.98
N ASP A 209 -8.88 -5.50 17.67
CA ASP A 209 -8.34 -4.35 18.38
C ASP A 209 -8.32 -3.12 17.48
N VAL A 210 -8.88 -2.01 17.96
CA VAL A 210 -8.75 -0.71 17.29
C VAL A 210 -7.45 -0.07 17.74
N VAL A 211 -6.42 -0.19 16.91
CA VAL A 211 -5.05 0.25 17.20
C VAL A 211 -4.54 1.14 16.07
N TYR A 212 -3.59 2.02 16.37
CA TYR A 212 -2.90 2.78 15.33
C TYR A 212 -1.91 1.89 14.60
N ILE A 213 -2.08 1.74 13.29
CA ILE A 213 -1.19 1.01 12.40
C ILE A 213 -0.68 1.98 11.32
N PRO A 214 0.64 2.11 11.12
CA PRO A 214 1.19 2.91 10.04
C PRO A 214 0.67 2.48 8.66
N GLU A 215 0.31 3.45 7.84
CA GLU A 215 -0.16 3.15 6.48
C GLU A 215 0.91 2.57 5.56
N ARG A 216 2.19 2.78 5.86
CA ARG A 216 3.29 2.15 5.14
C ARG A 216 4.08 1.33 6.14
N PRO A 217 4.48 0.10 5.81
CA PRO A 217 5.47 -0.62 6.59
C PRO A 217 6.71 0.26 6.76
N ASP A 218 7.33 0.20 7.94
CA ASP A 218 8.67 0.76 8.10
C ASP A 218 9.63 -0.09 7.23
N ASP A 219 10.32 0.56 6.30
CA ASP A 219 11.32 -0.06 5.41
C ASP A 219 12.52 -0.65 6.18
#